data_AF-A0A975K611-F1
#
_entry.id   AF-A0A975K611-F1
#
_cell.length_a   1.000
_cell.length_b   1.000
_cell.length_c   1.000
_cell.angle_alpha   90.00
_cell.angle_beta   90.00
_cell.angle_gamma   90.00
#
_symmetry.space_group_name_H-M   'P 1'
#
loop_
_entity.id
_entity.type
_entity.pdbx_description
1 polymer ?
#
loop_
_entity_poly.entity_id
_entity_poly.type
_entity_poly.pdbx_seq_one_letter_code
_entity_poly.pdbx_strand_id
1 'polypeptide(L)'
;MPTLLTHILVKPHAQERWEEILRDMVRHTHAEEPGCLRYEYWRGQEPGRYYALLSFEDVQAFYAHQVSAYHDHYLDDFADMFSDMRLEWIDPVTDGGSGLPRTLSAALDDDAPAKLRTQLALYPILVAQWWRDADPGS
;
A
#
# COMPACT_ATOMS: atom_id res chain seq x y z
N MET A 1 7.69 -9.59 -0.35
CA MET A 1 6.27 -9.23 -0.38
C MET A 1 5.96 -8.17 0.68
N PRO A 2 5.64 -6.93 0.29
CA PRO A 2 5.14 -5.89 1.19
C PRO A 2 3.62 -5.98 1.35
N THR A 3 3.11 -5.95 2.60
CA THR A 3 1.67 -5.82 2.89
C THR A 3 1.44 -4.69 3.89
N LEU A 4 0.47 -3.82 3.59
CA LEU A 4 0.13 -2.68 4.45
C LEU A 4 -1.37 -2.45 4.53
N LEU A 5 -1.79 -1.96 5.69
CA LEU A 5 -3.10 -1.40 5.95
C LEU A 5 -2.98 0.13 6.05
N THR A 6 -3.60 0.86 5.13
CA THR A 6 -3.68 2.32 5.22
C THR A 6 -4.95 2.69 5.94
N HIS A 7 -4.82 3.60 6.90
CA HIS A 7 -5.93 4.25 7.59
C HIS A 7 -6.06 5.66 7.04
N ILE A 8 -7.22 6.01 6.50
CA ILE A 8 -7.41 7.26 5.76
C ILE A 8 -8.61 8.00 6.37
N LEU A 9 -8.44 9.29 6.63
CA LEU A 9 -9.55 10.19 6.98
C LEU A 9 -9.68 11.26 5.89
N VAL A 10 -10.80 11.20 5.18
CA VAL A 10 -11.12 12.10 4.07
C VAL A 10 -11.99 13.24 4.56
N LYS A 11 -11.63 14.47 4.20
CA LYS A 11 -12.39 15.68 4.55
C LYS A 11 -13.82 15.58 3.98
N PRO A 12 -14.85 16.08 4.69
CA PRO A 12 -16.25 15.92 4.28
C PRO A 12 -16.56 16.34 2.84
N HIS A 13 -15.95 17.43 2.37
CA HIS A 13 -16.20 17.95 1.01
C HIS A 13 -15.59 17.10 -0.10
N ALA A 14 -14.69 16.17 0.22
CA ALA A 14 -13.91 15.39 -0.75
C ALA A 14 -14.37 13.93 -0.87
N GLN A 15 -15.30 13.46 -0.03
CA GLN A 15 -15.61 12.03 0.08
C GLN A 15 -16.16 11.41 -1.21
N GLU A 16 -17.04 12.13 -1.92
CA GLU A 16 -17.59 11.65 -3.20
C GLU A 16 -16.50 11.52 -4.26
N ARG A 17 -15.70 12.60 -4.43
CA ARG A 17 -14.58 12.63 -5.38
C ARG A 17 -13.53 11.56 -5.06
N TRP A 18 -13.24 11.36 -3.79
CA TRP A 18 -12.32 10.32 -3.34
C TRP A 18 -12.74 8.93 -3.82
N GLU A 19 -14.02 8.57 -3.67
CA GLU A 19 -14.49 7.25 -4.13
C GLU A 19 -14.50 7.10 -5.66
N GLU A 20 -14.68 8.18 -6.41
CA GLU A 20 -14.50 8.15 -7.87
C GLU A 20 -13.05 7.82 -8.23
N ILE A 21 -12.09 8.48 -7.59
CA ILE A 21 -10.66 8.24 -7.79
C ILE A 21 -10.31 6.79 -7.40
N LEU A 22 -10.81 6.30 -6.26
CA LEU A 22 -10.60 4.91 -5.83
C LEU A 22 -11.06 3.90 -6.87
N ARG A 23 -12.26 4.12 -7.45
CA ARG A 23 -12.79 3.23 -8.49
C ARG A 23 -11.90 3.22 -9.73
N ASP A 24 -11.25 4.33 -10.06
CA ASP A 24 -10.34 4.41 -11.19
C ASP A 24 -8.98 3.77 -10.90
N MET A 25 -8.39 4.09 -9.75
CA MET A 25 -7.13 3.49 -9.31
C MET A 25 -7.24 1.96 -9.22
N VAL A 26 -8.32 1.43 -8.64
CA VAL A 26 -8.55 -0.02 -8.54
C VAL A 26 -8.64 -0.67 -9.92
N ARG A 27 -9.30 -0.02 -10.90
CA ARG A 27 -9.36 -0.54 -12.27
C ARG A 27 -7.99 -0.61 -12.91
N HIS A 28 -7.21 0.47 -12.83
CA HIS A 28 -5.87 0.53 -13.40
C HIS A 28 -4.93 -0.47 -12.74
N THR A 29 -4.85 -0.48 -11.40
CA THR A 29 -4.00 -1.42 -10.67
C THR A 29 -4.29 -2.87 -11.04
N HIS A 30 -5.56 -3.29 -11.06
CA HIS A 30 -5.88 -4.68 -11.41
C HIS A 30 -5.66 -5.03 -12.88
N ALA A 31 -5.74 -4.05 -13.78
CA ALA A 31 -5.53 -4.28 -15.21
C ALA A 31 -4.04 -4.27 -15.60
N GLU A 32 -3.23 -3.46 -14.91
CA GLU A 32 -1.88 -3.08 -15.36
C GLU A 32 -0.76 -3.56 -14.42
N GLU A 33 -1.07 -3.92 -13.16
CA GLU A 33 -0.07 -4.34 -12.18
C GLU A 33 -0.22 -5.82 -11.79
N PRO A 34 0.34 -6.75 -12.58
CA PRO A 34 0.24 -8.19 -12.28
C PRO A 34 0.91 -8.58 -10.95
N GLY A 35 1.87 -7.78 -10.46
CA GLY A 35 2.53 -7.98 -9.16
C GLY A 35 1.70 -7.52 -7.95
N CYS A 36 0.48 -7.00 -8.16
CA CYS A 36 -0.43 -6.61 -7.08
C CYS A 36 -1.34 -7.79 -6.67
N LEU A 37 -1.20 -8.25 -5.43
CA LEU A 37 -1.94 -9.39 -4.87
C LEU A 37 -3.26 -8.99 -4.20
N ARG A 38 -3.28 -7.82 -3.55
CA ARG A 38 -4.45 -7.22 -2.91
C ARG A 38 -4.42 -5.72 -3.17
N TYR A 39 -5.57 -5.18 -3.57
CA TYR A 39 -5.75 -3.74 -3.76
C TYR A 39 -7.19 -3.35 -3.42
N GLU A 40 -7.48 -3.35 -2.13
CA GLU A 40 -8.84 -3.36 -1.63
C GLU A 40 -9.07 -2.12 -0.77
N TYR A 41 -10.22 -1.47 -0.95
CA TYR A 41 -10.63 -0.29 -0.18
C TYR A 41 -11.97 -0.53 0.50
N TRP A 42 -12.10 -0.05 1.73
CA TRP A 42 -13.32 -0.16 2.52
C TRP A 42 -13.69 1.17 3.17
N ARG A 43 -14.99 1.41 3.28
CA ARG A 43 -15.52 2.43 4.19
C ARG A 43 -15.40 1.92 5.63
N GLY A 44 -14.95 2.79 6.53
CA GLY A 44 -15.02 2.57 7.96
C GLY A 44 -16.41 2.86 8.52
N GLN A 45 -16.57 2.56 9.80
CA GLN A 45 -17.83 2.83 10.51
C GLN A 45 -18.07 4.33 10.71
N GLU A 46 -17.01 5.11 10.89
CA GLU A 46 -17.08 6.57 11.07
C GLU A 46 -17.13 7.31 9.72
N PRO A 47 -17.88 8.42 9.60
CA PRO A 47 -17.91 9.22 8.38
C PRO A 47 -16.53 9.67 7.94
N GLY A 48 -16.21 9.49 6.65
CA GLY A 48 -14.92 9.86 6.07
C GLY A 48 -13.76 8.94 6.42
N ARG A 49 -13.95 7.93 7.26
CA ARG A 49 -12.93 6.91 7.55
C ARG A 49 -12.91 5.88 6.43
N TYR A 50 -11.73 5.60 5.90
CA TYR A 50 -11.50 4.53 4.94
C TYR A 50 -10.29 3.69 5.34
N TYR A 51 -10.27 2.46 4.84
CA TYR A 51 -9.15 1.53 4.97
C TYR A 51 -8.73 1.05 3.59
N ALA A 52 -7.43 0.81 3.41
CA ALA A 52 -6.91 0.18 2.22
C ALA A 52 -5.97 -0.97 2.60
N LEU A 53 -6.18 -2.17 2.06
CA LEU A 53 -5.26 -3.30 2.20
C LEU A 53 -4.56 -3.49 0.86
N LEU A 54 -3.25 -3.33 0.90
CA LEU A 54 -2.40 -3.49 -0.26
C LEU A 54 -1.40 -4.60 0.02
N SER A 55 -1.24 -5.50 -0.93
CA SER A 55 -0.23 -6.55 -0.88
C SER A 55 0.37 -6.74 -2.27
N PHE A 56 1.69 -6.85 -2.35
CA PHE A 56 2.43 -6.96 -3.61
C PHE A 56 3.43 -8.09 -3.52
N GLU A 57 3.62 -8.81 -4.62
CA GLU A 57 4.50 -9.99 -4.70
C GLU A 57 5.90 -9.72 -4.11
N ASP A 58 6.47 -8.56 -4.45
CA ASP A 58 7.79 -8.15 -3.97
C ASP A 58 7.93 -6.63 -3.78
N VAL A 59 9.13 -6.23 -3.36
CA VAL A 59 9.48 -4.83 -3.11
C VAL A 59 9.45 -4.01 -4.40
N GLN A 60 9.74 -4.64 -5.55
CA GLN A 60 9.74 -3.97 -6.85
C GLN A 60 8.34 -3.60 -7.28
N ALA A 61 7.42 -4.56 -7.23
CA ALA A 61 6.01 -4.35 -7.54
C ALA A 61 5.42 -3.25 -6.64
N PHE A 62 5.74 -3.25 -5.35
CA PHE A 62 5.28 -2.20 -4.44
C PHE A 62 5.81 -0.81 -4.83
N TYR A 63 7.12 -0.63 -5.04
CA TYR A 63 7.64 0.70 -5.38
C TYR A 63 7.32 1.11 -6.81
N ALA A 64 7.15 0.17 -7.74
CA ALA A 64 6.62 0.45 -9.08
C ALA A 64 5.20 1.01 -9.00
N HIS A 65 4.34 0.45 -8.15
CA HIS A 65 3.00 0.98 -7.86
C HIS A 65 3.06 2.43 -7.35
N GLN A 66 3.92 2.70 -6.35
CA GLN A 66 4.09 4.02 -5.73
C GLN A 66 4.52 5.11 -6.72
N VAL A 67 5.13 4.74 -7.85
CA VAL A 67 5.63 5.69 -8.84
C VAL A 67 4.88 5.65 -10.17
N SER A 68 3.81 4.85 -10.26
CA SER A 68 3.02 4.68 -11.47
C SER A 68 2.43 6.02 -11.94
N ALA A 69 2.22 6.15 -13.26
CA ALA A 69 1.81 7.42 -13.86
C ALA A 69 0.42 7.89 -13.39
N TYR A 70 -0.49 6.96 -13.08
CA TYR A 70 -1.80 7.32 -12.52
C TYR A 70 -1.74 7.63 -11.02
N HIS A 71 -0.75 7.14 -10.26
CA HIS A 71 -0.50 7.64 -8.91
C HIS A 71 -0.07 9.09 -8.95
N ASP A 72 0.90 9.42 -9.81
CA ASP A 72 1.39 10.79 -9.99
C ASP A 72 0.25 11.77 -10.37
N HIS A 73 -0.76 11.30 -11.14
CA HIS A 73 -1.89 12.12 -11.57
C HIS A 73 -2.78 12.61 -10.43
N TYR A 74 -2.91 11.86 -9.34
CA TYR A 74 -3.79 12.18 -8.22
C TYR A 74 -3.06 12.67 -6.95
N LEU A 75 -1.72 12.69 -6.96
CA LEU A 75 -0.94 13.15 -5.80
C LEU A 75 -1.31 14.57 -5.35
N ASP A 76 -1.53 15.48 -6.31
CA ASP A 76 -1.93 16.86 -6.01
C ASP A 76 -3.34 16.94 -5.43
N ASP A 77 -4.26 16.08 -5.89
CA ASP A 77 -5.62 15.96 -5.36
C ASP A 77 -5.59 15.45 -3.90
N PHE A 78 -4.74 14.47 -3.60
CA PHE A 78 -4.69 13.83 -2.28
C PHE A 78 -4.30 14.77 -1.14
N ALA A 79 -3.44 15.76 -1.41
CA ALA A 79 -2.96 16.69 -0.40
C ALA A 79 -4.10 17.52 0.23
N ASP A 80 -5.14 17.87 -0.54
CA ASP A 80 -6.30 18.59 0.00
C ASP A 80 -7.44 17.66 0.42
N MET A 81 -7.49 16.41 -0.03
CA MET A 81 -8.58 15.49 0.32
C MET A 81 -8.45 14.91 1.73
N PHE A 82 -7.23 14.68 2.22
CA PHE A 82 -7.02 13.98 3.49
C PHE A 82 -6.88 14.96 4.66
N SER A 83 -7.56 14.66 5.76
CA SER A 83 -7.28 15.28 7.05
C SER A 83 -6.31 14.45 7.90
N ASP A 84 -6.21 13.16 7.62
CA ASP A 84 -5.26 12.25 8.27
C ASP A 84 -5.00 11.03 7.38
N MET A 85 -3.78 10.52 7.39
CA MET A 85 -3.41 9.28 6.72
C MET A 85 -2.27 8.60 7.49
N ARG A 86 -2.46 7.32 7.80
CA ARG A 86 -1.47 6.50 8.49
C ARG A 86 -1.25 5.19 7.73
N LEU A 87 0.00 4.92 7.38
CA LEU A 87 0.42 3.66 6.80
C LEU A 87 0.85 2.73 7.93
N GLU A 88 0.24 1.54 8.00
CA GLU A 88 0.56 0.50 8.96
C GLU A 88 1.04 -0.74 8.20
N TRP A 89 2.32 -1.10 8.37
CA TRP A 89 2.81 -2.39 7.89
C TRP A 89 2.16 -3.48 8.72
N ILE A 90 1.64 -4.51 8.04
CA ILE A 90 1.05 -5.67 8.70
C ILE A 90 1.69 -6.93 8.15
N ASP A 91 1.70 -7.97 8.95
CA ASP A 91 2.28 -9.24 8.60
C ASP A 91 1.24 -10.34 8.88
N PRO A 92 0.96 -11.22 7.90
CA PRO A 92 -0.05 -12.23 8.08
C PRO A 92 0.40 -13.25 9.14
N VAL A 93 -0.56 -13.67 9.96
CA VAL A 93 -0.39 -14.81 10.85
C VAL A 93 -0.28 -16.07 10.00
N THR A 94 0.78 -16.86 10.18
CA THR A 94 0.96 -18.16 9.52
C THR A 94 -0.26 -19.04 9.79
N ASP A 95 -0.82 -19.63 8.74
CA ASP A 95 -2.08 -20.40 8.76
C ASP A 95 -3.31 -19.64 9.27
N GLY A 96 -3.22 -18.31 9.40
CA GLY A 96 -4.31 -17.42 9.83
C GLY A 96 -5.35 -17.12 8.75
N GLY A 97 -5.27 -17.76 7.59
CA GLY A 97 -6.30 -17.72 6.53
C GLY A 97 -6.16 -16.61 5.48
N SER A 98 -5.15 -15.74 5.56
CA SER A 98 -4.92 -14.71 4.52
C SER A 98 -4.50 -15.32 3.17
N GLY A 99 -3.79 -16.45 3.21
CA GLY A 99 -3.11 -17.05 2.05
C GLY A 99 -1.93 -16.23 1.52
N LEU A 100 -1.52 -15.17 2.23
CA LEU A 100 -0.42 -14.29 1.83
C LEU A 100 0.90 -14.73 2.51
N PRO A 101 2.03 -14.66 1.79
CA PRO A 101 3.38 -14.80 2.36
C PRO A 101 3.68 -13.80 3.50
N ARG A 102 4.84 -13.93 4.15
CA ARG A 102 5.29 -13.00 5.20
C ARG A 102 5.62 -11.62 4.63
N THR A 103 5.37 -10.58 5.41
CA THR A 103 5.79 -9.22 5.04
C THR A 103 7.29 -9.07 5.25
N LEU A 104 8.01 -8.78 4.17
CA LEU A 104 9.46 -8.68 4.14
C LEU A 104 9.90 -7.36 3.48
N SER A 105 11.03 -6.83 3.96
CA SER A 105 11.72 -5.69 3.36
C SER A 105 13.04 -6.19 2.75
N ALA A 106 13.03 -6.38 1.44
CA ALA A 106 14.21 -6.73 0.64
C ALA A 106 14.81 -5.48 -0.02
N ALA A 107 16.05 -5.58 -0.49
CA ALA A 107 16.66 -4.54 -1.31
C ALA A 107 15.99 -4.49 -2.70
N LEU A 108 16.02 -3.31 -3.32
CA LEU A 108 15.77 -3.19 -4.75
C LEU A 108 16.96 -3.76 -5.54
N ASP A 109 16.68 -4.44 -6.64
CA ASP A 109 17.58 -4.87 -7.71
C ASP A 109 18.56 -3.76 -8.09
N ASP A 110 19.77 -4.14 -8.50
CA ASP A 110 20.87 -3.21 -8.78
C ASP A 110 20.58 -2.26 -9.95
N ASP A 111 19.75 -2.67 -10.89
CA ASP A 111 19.31 -1.89 -12.05
C ASP A 111 17.98 -1.14 -11.83
N ALA A 112 17.41 -1.20 -10.62
CA ALA A 112 16.15 -0.52 -10.32
C ALA A 112 16.22 0.99 -10.61
N PRO A 113 15.18 1.58 -11.25
CA PRO A 113 15.15 3.00 -11.58
C PRO A 113 15.36 3.90 -10.35
N ALA A 114 16.02 5.04 -10.55
CA ALA A 114 16.33 5.97 -9.48
C ALA A 114 15.09 6.43 -8.68
N LYS A 115 13.93 6.61 -9.35
CA LYS A 115 12.67 7.01 -8.70
C LYS A 115 12.21 5.99 -7.65
N LEU A 116 12.41 4.69 -7.88
CA LEU A 116 12.08 3.64 -6.90
C LEU A 116 13.02 3.72 -5.69
N ARG A 117 14.31 3.93 -5.92
CA ARG A 117 15.29 4.10 -4.84
C ARG A 117 14.98 5.33 -3.97
N THR A 118 14.58 6.43 -4.59
CA THR A 118 14.11 7.63 -3.87
C THR A 118 12.87 7.32 -3.03
N GLN A 119 11.88 6.62 -3.58
CA GLN A 119 10.68 6.27 -2.81
C GLN A 119 10.98 5.32 -1.65
N LEU A 120 11.85 4.32 -1.84
CA LEU A 120 12.29 3.45 -0.75
C LEU A 120 12.97 4.22 0.38
N ALA A 121 13.78 5.23 0.06
CA ALA A 121 14.44 6.05 1.07
C ALA A 121 13.45 6.94 1.85
N LEU A 122 12.40 7.45 1.19
CA LEU A 122 11.38 8.30 1.81
C LEU A 122 10.36 7.51 2.62
N TYR A 123 9.94 6.35 2.11
CA TYR A 123 8.90 5.51 2.70
C TYR A 123 9.38 4.06 2.80
N PRO A 124 10.30 3.78 3.75
CA PRO A 124 10.84 2.43 3.91
C PRO A 124 9.77 1.45 4.44
N ILE A 125 9.86 0.20 3.99
CA ILE A 125 9.10 -0.90 4.56
C ILE A 125 9.67 -1.23 5.94
N LEU A 126 8.88 -1.04 7.00
CA LEU A 126 9.27 -1.27 8.38
C LEU A 126 8.73 -2.62 8.87
N VAL A 127 9.59 -3.63 8.93
CA VAL A 127 9.27 -4.95 9.48
C VAL A 127 9.43 -4.91 10.99
N ALA A 128 8.37 -5.24 11.74
CA ALA A 128 8.42 -5.22 13.20
C ALA A 128 9.32 -6.34 13.75
N GLN A 129 10.06 -6.06 14.83
CA GLN A 129 11.01 -7.02 15.40
C GLN A 129 10.33 -8.31 15.87
N TRP A 130 9.18 -8.20 16.55
CA TRP A 130 8.47 -9.37 17.08
C TRP A 130 7.96 -10.32 16.00
N TRP A 131 7.81 -9.86 14.74
CA TRP A 131 7.50 -10.74 13.60
C TRP A 131 8.69 -11.63 13.22
N ARG A 132 9.92 -11.12 13.38
CA ARG A 132 11.14 -11.88 13.10
C ARG A 132 11.38 -12.94 14.18
N ASP A 133 11.07 -12.61 15.43
CA ASP A 133 11.28 -13.49 16.57
C ASP A 133 10.26 -14.64 16.65
N ALA A 134 9.09 -14.48 16.02
CA ALA A 134 8.03 -15.47 15.97
C ALA A 134 8.34 -16.69 15.07
N ASP A 135 9.53 -16.75 14.46
CA ASP A 135 9.94 -17.86 13.60
C ASP A 135 11.36 -18.37 13.94
N PRO A 136 11.51 -19.50 14.66
CA PRO A 136 12.81 -20.09 15.00
C PRO A 136 13.44 -20.91 13.86
N GLY A 137 13.02 -20.72 12.59
CA GLY A 137 13.34 -21.60 11.46
C GLY A 137 14.17 -21.02 10.30
N SER A 138 14.92 -19.94 10.50
CA SER A 138 15.91 -19.44 9.51
C SER A 138 17.23 -20.20 9.56
#